data_AF-A0A4R3Q237-F1
#
_entry.id   AF-A0A4R3Q237-F1
#
_cell.length_a   1.000
_cell.length_b   1.000
_cell.length_c   1.000
_cell.angle_alpha   90.00
_cell.angle_beta   90.00
_cell.angle_gamma   90.00
#
_symmetry.space_group_name_H-M   'P 1'
#
loop_
_entity.id
_entity.type
_entity.pdbx_description
1 polymer ?
#
loop_
_entity_poly.entity_id
_entity_poly.type
_entity_poly.pdbx_seq_one_letter_code
_entity_poly.pdbx_strand_id
1 'polypeptide(L)'
;MPTDDLQPCEDSSRPTSLTLSELIDSGYSQYFAVQLNLDSEIDDPDFFVFDEEDRRLWGDTVMSMDTDITFADDRPPVRGYTSHWISPLFRLICIEPDFARVANYNPDDLLAFCRRP
;
A
#
# COMPACT_ATOMS: atom_id res chain seq x y z
N MET A 1 -1.75 0.05 -47.95
CA MET A 1 -0.75 -0.61 -47.07
C MET A 1 0.48 0.29 -47.07
N PRO A 2 0.97 0.74 -45.91
CA PRO A 2 1.08 -0.07 -44.71
C PRO A 2 0.03 0.27 -43.66
N THR A 3 -0.23 -0.75 -42.88
CA THR A 3 -1.21 -0.87 -41.81
C THR A 3 -0.54 -0.39 -40.53
N ASP A 4 -1.23 0.51 -39.84
CA ASP A 4 -1.34 0.58 -38.38
C ASP A 4 -0.25 -0.22 -37.64
N ASP A 5 0.88 0.44 -37.37
CA ASP A 5 1.75 0.06 -36.25
C ASP A 5 0.93 0.32 -34.98
N LEU A 6 0.11 -0.66 -34.61
CA LEU A 6 -0.30 -0.90 -33.23
C LEU A 6 0.98 -1.12 -32.43
N GLN A 7 1.63 -0.02 -32.04
CA GLN A 7 2.58 -0.05 -30.96
C GLN A 7 1.85 -0.71 -29.77
N PRO A 8 2.41 -1.78 -29.16
CA PRO A 8 1.90 -2.24 -27.89
C PRO A 8 1.89 -1.01 -26.97
N CYS A 9 0.78 -0.76 -26.29
CA CYS A 9 0.73 0.22 -25.20
C CYS A 9 1.85 -0.19 -24.25
N GLU A 10 3.00 0.47 -24.38
CA GLU A 10 4.11 0.23 -23.49
C GLU A 10 3.57 0.57 -22.10
N ASP A 11 3.57 -0.43 -21.23
CA ASP A 11 3.27 -0.39 -19.79
C ASP A 11 4.35 0.47 -19.08
N SER A 12 4.53 1.68 -19.59
CA SER A 12 5.63 2.57 -19.30
C SER A 12 5.15 3.60 -18.30
N SER A 13 5.93 3.71 -17.23
CA SER A 13 6.00 4.88 -16.36
C SER A 13 5.09 4.88 -15.14
N ARG A 14 4.84 3.71 -14.52
CA ARG A 14 4.57 3.77 -13.06
C ARG A 14 5.82 4.38 -12.40
N PRO A 15 5.72 5.52 -11.72
CA PRO A 15 6.90 6.19 -11.20
C PRO A 15 7.59 5.29 -10.19
N THR A 16 8.91 5.30 -10.17
CA THR A 16 9.71 4.50 -9.24
C THR A 16 9.52 4.96 -7.80
N SER A 17 9.14 6.22 -7.59
CA SER A 17 8.86 6.81 -6.29
C SER A 17 7.77 7.87 -6.41
N LEU A 18 6.84 7.89 -5.45
CA LEU A 18 5.76 8.87 -5.26
C LEU A 18 5.48 9.03 -3.77
N THR A 19 4.77 10.08 -3.37
CA THR A 19 4.22 10.12 -2.01
C THR A 19 3.01 9.19 -1.87
N LEU A 20 2.65 8.84 -0.63
CA LEU A 20 1.46 8.03 -0.38
C LEU A 20 0.19 8.72 -0.91
N SER A 21 0.04 10.04 -0.69
CA SER A 21 -1.11 10.79 -1.22
C SER A 21 -1.16 10.78 -2.75
N GLU A 22 -0.03 10.93 -3.44
CA GLU A 22 0.02 10.86 -4.90
C GLU A 22 -0.36 9.47 -5.44
N LEU A 23 0.04 8.40 -4.75
CA LEU A 23 -0.39 7.04 -5.09
C LEU A 23 -1.90 6.88 -4.99
N ILE A 24 -2.50 7.38 -3.91
CA ILE A 24 -3.95 7.30 -3.73
C ILE A 24 -4.69 8.19 -4.73
N ASP A 25 -4.23 9.43 -4.93
CA ASP A 25 -4.85 10.41 -5.82
C ASP A 25 -4.73 10.01 -7.31
N SER A 26 -3.68 9.25 -7.67
CA SER A 26 -3.53 8.66 -9.01
C SER A 26 -4.43 7.43 -9.25
N GLY A 27 -5.12 6.95 -8.22
CA GLY A 27 -5.99 5.78 -8.28
C GLY A 27 -5.23 4.44 -8.26
N TYR A 28 -3.95 4.43 -7.87
CA TYR A 28 -3.17 3.19 -7.78
C TYR A 28 -3.74 2.24 -6.72
N SER A 29 -4.11 2.79 -5.56
CA SER A 29 -4.82 2.08 -4.50
C SER A 29 -5.68 3.07 -3.73
N GLN A 30 -6.62 2.56 -2.94
CA GLN A 30 -7.34 3.34 -1.92
C GLN A 30 -6.97 2.91 -0.50
N TYR A 31 -6.02 1.97 -0.39
CA TYR A 31 -5.63 1.37 0.86
C TYR A 31 -4.12 1.49 1.09
N PHE A 32 -3.76 1.53 2.36
CA PHE A 32 -2.38 1.36 2.81
C PHE A 32 -2.37 0.52 4.07
N ALA A 33 -1.22 -0.03 4.42
CA ALA A 33 -1.04 -0.82 5.62
C ALA A 33 0.26 -0.47 6.33
N VAL A 34 0.33 -0.81 7.61
CA VAL A 34 1.55 -0.72 8.41
C VAL A 34 2.13 -2.13 8.50
N GLN A 35 3.34 -2.31 7.99
CA GLN A 35 4.07 -3.55 8.20
C GLN A 35 5.01 -3.38 9.38
N LEU A 36 4.86 -4.27 10.36
CA LEU A 36 5.72 -4.34 11.52
C LEU A 36 6.93 -5.25 11.27
N ASN A 37 8.07 -4.85 11.82
CA ASN A 37 9.27 -5.67 11.93
C ASN A 37 9.34 -6.18 13.37
N LEU A 38 8.76 -7.35 13.62
CA LEU A 38 8.92 -8.05 14.90
C LEU A 38 10.21 -8.87 14.82
N ASP A 39 10.95 -9.01 15.92
CA ASP A 39 12.30 -9.60 16.00
C ASP A 39 12.41 -11.01 15.35
N SER A 40 12.50 -11.06 14.01
CA SER A 40 12.58 -12.21 13.08
C SER A 40 11.32 -12.56 12.28
N GLU A 41 10.20 -11.85 12.41
CA GLU A 41 8.96 -12.13 11.66
C GLU A 41 8.29 -10.84 11.16
N ILE A 42 7.83 -10.89 9.90
CA ILE A 42 7.00 -9.85 9.30
C ILE A 42 5.56 -10.17 9.68
N ASP A 43 4.84 -9.22 10.27
CA ASP A 43 3.40 -9.35 10.53
C ASP A 43 2.57 -9.22 9.23
N ASP A 44 1.42 -9.90 9.15
CA ASP A 44 0.50 -9.76 8.01
C ASP A 44 -0.26 -8.44 8.16
N PRO A 45 0.01 -7.42 7.34
CA PRO A 45 -0.46 -6.08 7.59
C PRO A 45 -1.93 -5.94 7.17
N ASP A 46 -2.78 -5.51 8.09
CA ASP A 46 -4.16 -5.14 7.77
C ASP A 46 -4.18 -3.83 6.96
N PHE A 47 -4.92 -3.84 5.85
CA PHE A 47 -5.05 -2.67 4.97
C PHE A 47 -6.20 -1.76 5.42
N PHE A 48 -5.88 -0.49 5.65
CA PHE A 48 -6.80 0.58 6.05
C PHE A 48 -7.18 1.44 4.85
N VAL A 49 -8.41 1.94 4.84
CA VAL A 49 -8.86 2.93 3.86
C VAL A 49 -8.17 4.26 4.15
N PHE A 50 -7.52 4.83 3.14
CA PHE A 50 -6.83 6.10 3.29
C PHE A 50 -7.81 7.28 3.41
N ASP A 51 -7.82 7.95 4.55
CA ASP A 51 -8.74 9.06 4.83
C ASP A 51 -8.06 10.46 4.88
N GLU A 52 -8.80 11.49 5.32
CA GLU A 52 -8.24 12.84 5.45
C GLU A 52 -7.22 12.99 6.58
N GLU A 53 -7.34 12.23 7.66
CA GLU A 53 -6.40 12.25 8.77
C GLU A 53 -5.09 11.57 8.35
N ASP A 54 -5.20 10.42 7.68
CA ASP A 54 -4.06 9.71 7.09
C ASP A 54 -3.34 10.57 6.05
N ARG A 55 -4.08 11.33 5.23
CA ARG A 55 -3.46 12.27 4.29
C ARG A 55 -2.61 13.32 4.99
N ARG A 56 -3.03 13.80 6.17
CA ARG A 56 -2.25 14.79 6.95
C ARG A 56 -1.06 14.18 7.66
N LEU A 57 -1.18 12.95 8.16
CA LEU A 57 -0.12 12.28 8.93
C LEU A 57 0.93 11.62 8.03
N TRP A 58 0.48 10.97 6.96
CA TRP A 58 1.28 10.04 6.16
C TRP A 58 1.32 10.38 4.67
N GLY A 59 0.49 11.31 4.20
CA GLY A 59 0.36 11.63 2.78
C GLY A 59 1.68 11.99 2.10
N ASP A 60 2.56 12.72 2.78
CA ASP A 60 3.87 13.13 2.26
C ASP A 60 4.95 12.03 2.38
N THR A 61 4.61 10.85 2.90
CA THR A 61 5.56 9.74 3.03
C THR A 61 5.98 9.27 1.65
N VAL A 62 7.28 9.32 1.37
CA VAL A 62 7.85 8.82 0.12
C VAL A 62 7.78 7.30 0.10
N MET A 63 7.16 6.79 -0.95
CA MET A 63 6.98 5.38 -1.23
C MET A 63 7.76 5.01 -2.51
N SER A 64 8.47 3.90 -2.48
CA SER A 64 9.24 3.37 -3.61
C SER A 64 8.67 2.05 -4.08
N MET A 65 8.71 1.80 -5.39
CA MET A 65 8.29 0.52 -5.96
C MET A 65 9.12 -0.62 -5.35
N ASP A 66 8.42 -1.65 -4.84
CA ASP A 66 8.98 -2.85 -4.24
C ASP A 66 8.29 -4.06 -4.88
N THR A 67 9.08 -4.93 -5.51
CA THR A 67 8.57 -6.13 -6.19
C THR A 67 8.50 -7.36 -5.29
N ASP A 68 9.07 -7.26 -4.08
CA ASP A 68 9.31 -8.39 -3.20
C ASP A 68 8.67 -8.18 -1.82
N ILE A 69 7.49 -7.53 -1.79
CA ILE A 69 6.74 -7.32 -0.56
C ILE A 69 6.22 -8.68 -0.08
N THR A 70 6.85 -9.16 0.99
CA THR A 70 6.52 -10.45 1.62
C THR A 70 5.60 -10.22 2.80
N PHE A 71 4.65 -11.15 2.99
CA PHE A 71 3.73 -11.19 4.12
C PHE A 71 4.10 -12.35 5.05
N ALA A 72 3.50 -12.41 6.25
CA ALA A 72 3.76 -13.49 7.22
C ALA A 72 3.40 -14.89 6.67
N ASP A 73 2.40 -14.95 5.79
CA ASP A 73 1.95 -16.19 5.14
C ASP A 73 2.91 -16.60 4.00
N ASP A 74 2.97 -17.90 3.66
CA ASP A 74 3.68 -18.48 2.50
C ASP A 74 3.12 -18.01 1.12
N ARG A 75 2.54 -16.82 1.05
CA ARG A 75 2.04 -16.23 -0.19
C ARG A 75 3.20 -15.80 -1.08
N PRO A 76 3.01 -15.86 -2.40
CA PRO A 76 3.97 -15.26 -3.31
C PRO A 76 4.13 -13.77 -2.97
N PRO A 77 5.36 -13.23 -3.04
CA PRO A 77 5.60 -11.82 -2.85
C PRO A 77 4.76 -11.01 -3.85
N VAL A 78 4.29 -9.86 -3.37
CA VAL A 78 3.42 -8.96 -4.15
C VAL A 78 4.19 -7.71 -4.53
N ARG A 79 3.89 -7.22 -5.73
CA ARG A 79 4.39 -5.92 -6.19
C ARG A 79 3.56 -4.80 -5.59
N GLY A 80 4.25 -3.80 -5.05
CA GLY A 80 3.61 -2.59 -4.54
C GLY A 80 4.59 -1.44 -4.37
N TYR A 81 4.21 -0.54 -3.47
CA TYR A 81 5.04 0.56 -3.02
C TYR A 81 5.25 0.44 -1.51
N THR A 82 6.49 0.58 -1.06
CA THR A 82 6.83 0.60 0.36
C THR A 82 7.58 1.87 0.71
N SER A 83 7.33 2.39 1.91
CA SER A 83 8.20 3.43 2.46
C SER A 83 9.52 2.82 2.90
N HIS A 84 10.54 3.66 3.09
CA HIS A 84 11.62 3.28 4.00
C HIS A 84 11.05 2.98 5.40
N TRP A 85 11.78 2.18 6.18
CA TRP A 85 11.48 1.96 7.60
C TRP A 85 11.45 3.31 8.33
N ILE A 86 10.26 3.75 8.73
CA ILE A 86 10.04 5.01 9.45
C ILE A 86 10.67 4.92 10.84
N SER A 87 10.62 3.72 11.42
CA SER A 87 11.36 3.34 12.60
C SER A 87 11.89 1.91 12.41
N PRO A 88 12.78 1.41 13.29
CA PRO A 88 13.18 0.00 13.28
C PRO A 88 12.01 -0.99 13.37
N LEU A 89 10.82 -0.51 13.77
CA LEU A 89 9.65 -1.30 14.07
C LEU A 89 8.61 -1.32 12.95
N PHE A 90 8.55 -0.31 12.08
CA PHE A 90 7.47 -0.26 11.06
C PHE A 90 7.80 0.53 9.79
N ARG A 91 7.13 0.13 8.71
CA ARG A 91 7.07 0.85 7.42
C ARG A 91 5.64 0.87 6.87
N LEU A 92 5.35 1.78 5.96
CA LEU A 92 4.09 1.82 5.24
C LEU A 92 4.17 0.99 3.96
N ILE A 93 3.05 0.39 3.60
CA ILE A 93 2.89 -0.41 2.38
C ILE A 93 1.63 0.03 1.66
N CYS A 94 1.71 0.16 0.34
CA CYS A 94 0.59 0.43 -0.55
C CYS A 94 0.67 -0.55 -1.72
N ILE A 95 -0.33 -1.40 -1.88
CA ILE A 95 -0.40 -2.41 -2.96
C ILE A 95 -1.67 -2.24 -3.77
N GLU A 96 -1.73 -2.88 -4.94
CA GLU A 96 -2.95 -2.87 -5.74
C GLU A 96 -4.12 -3.52 -4.98
N PRO A 97 -5.36 -3.00 -5.11
CA PRO A 97 -6.52 -3.48 -4.37
C PRO A 97 -6.78 -4.99 -4.47
N ASP A 98 -6.45 -5.61 -5.62
CA ASP A 98 -6.65 -7.04 -5.86
C ASP A 98 -5.80 -7.94 -4.96
N PHE A 99 -4.68 -7.41 -4.44
CA PHE A 99 -3.81 -8.10 -3.50
C PHE A 99 -4.01 -7.65 -2.06
N ALA A 100 -4.74 -6.54 -1.84
CA ALA A 100 -5.06 -6.04 -0.52
C ALA A 100 -6.04 -6.99 0.17
N ARG A 101 -5.59 -7.62 1.25
CA ARG A 101 -6.47 -8.31 2.18
C ARG A 101 -7.12 -7.26 3.06
N VAL A 102 -8.11 -6.57 2.49
CA VAL A 102 -8.90 -5.58 3.22
C VAL A 102 -9.61 -6.33 4.33
N ALA A 103 -9.23 -6.05 5.57
CA ALA A 103 -9.99 -6.56 6.68
C ALA A 103 -11.39 -5.92 6.60
N ASN A 104 -12.40 -6.75 6.28
CA ASN A 104 -13.81 -6.35 6.28
C ASN A 104 -14.24 -6.11 7.72
N TYR A 105 -13.72 -5.06 8.35
CA TYR A 105 -14.25 -4.58 9.60
C TYR A 105 -15.51 -3.79 9.28
N ASN A 106 -16.61 -4.14 9.96
CA ASN A 106 -17.79 -3.30 9.97
C ASN A 106 -17.36 -1.94 10.54
N PRO A 107 -17.59 -0.81 9.85
CA PRO A 107 -17.18 0.52 10.32
C PRO A 107 -17.68 0.84 11.75
N ASP A 108 -18.78 0.23 12.19
CA ASP A 108 -19.28 0.31 13.56
C ASP A 108 -18.35 -0.36 14.60
N ASP A 109 -17.61 -1.40 14.25
CA ASP A 109 -16.69 -2.10 15.15
C ASP A 109 -15.38 -1.32 15.37
N LEU A 110 -14.90 -0.59 14.36
CA LEU A 110 -13.74 0.30 14.46
C LEU A 110 -14.05 1.54 15.33
N LEU A 111 -15.24 2.13 15.16
CA LEU A 111 -15.71 3.23 16.00
C LEU A 111 -15.89 2.81 17.47
N ALA A 112 -16.22 1.54 17.74
CA ALA A 112 -16.29 1.01 19.09
C ALA A 112 -14.91 0.85 19.75
N PHE A 113 -13.86 0.58 18.99
CA PHE A 113 -12.48 0.47 19.49
C PHE A 113 -11.89 1.85 19.81
N CYS A 114 -12.12 2.85 18.96
CA CYS A 114 -11.67 4.24 19.17
C CYS A 114 -12.44 4.98 20.28
N ARG A 115 -13.56 4.43 20.77
CA ARG A 115 -14.41 5.05 21.81
C ARG A 115 -14.25 4.42 23.21
N ARG A 116 -13.35 3.47 23.42
CA ARG A 116 -13.11 2.96 24.77
C ARG A 116 -12.13 3.88 25.53
N PRO A 117 -12.50 4.37 26.72
CA PRO A 117 -11.65 5.21 27.57
C PRO A 117 -10.46 4.47 28.17
#